data_AF-A0A959TF15-F1
#
_entry.id   AF-A0A959TF15-F1
#
_cell.length_a   1.000
_cell.length_b   1.000
_cell.length_c   1.000
_cell.angle_alpha   90.00
_cell.angle_beta   90.00
_cell.angle_gamma   90.00
#
_symmetry.space_group_name_H-M   'P 1'
#
loop_
_entity.id
_entity.type
_entity.pdbx_description
1 polymer ?
#
loop_
_entity_poly.entity_id
_entity_poly.type
_entity_poly.pdbx_seq_one_letter_code
_entity_poly.pdbx_strand_id
1 'polypeptide(L)'
;ELQLVHDRKAEVERYVETELNAEQRARLQRLTELVHGFRAAYALELLASIAYIRQQEGHMETDLILARMKEWSPRKKAMADPEMVRVAQEHLEEFGQRMAQA
;
A
#
# COMPACT_ATOMS: atom_id res chain seq x y z
N GLU A 1 2.06 -18.17 11.54
CA GLU A 1 1.03 -17.15 11.84
C GLU A 1 1.75 -15.88 12.29
N LEU A 2 1.32 -14.69 11.84
CA LEU A 2 1.90 -13.42 12.30
C LEU A 2 1.19 -13.01 13.58
N GLN A 3 1.95 -12.78 14.66
CA GLN A 3 1.41 -12.38 15.96
C GLN A 3 1.94 -11.00 16.36
N LEU A 4 1.07 -10.21 17.00
CA LEU A 4 1.46 -8.92 17.56
C LEU A 4 2.29 -9.14 18.82
N VAL A 5 3.48 -8.54 18.87
CA VAL A 5 4.36 -8.57 20.05
C VAL A 5 4.15 -7.28 20.84
N HIS A 6 3.12 -7.27 21.69
CA HIS A 6 2.70 -6.08 22.44
C HIS A 6 3.78 -5.55 23.39
N ASP A 7 4.62 -6.43 23.95
CA ASP A 7 5.68 -6.06 24.89
C ASP A 7 6.75 -5.15 24.28
N ARG A 8 6.87 -5.14 22.95
CA ARG A 8 7.85 -4.33 22.22
C ARG A 8 7.30 -2.99 21.76
N LYS A 9 6.01 -2.72 21.95
CA LYS A 9 5.38 -1.48 21.52
C LYS A 9 6.11 -0.25 22.08
N ALA A 10 6.34 -0.23 23.39
CA ALA A 10 7.00 0.90 24.07
C ALA A 10 8.46 1.10 23.62
N GLU A 11 9.16 0.02 23.24
CA GLU A 11 10.51 0.09 22.67
C GLU A 11 10.48 0.75 21.29
N VAL A 12 9.55 0.34 20.42
CA VAL A 12 9.40 0.88 19.08
C VAL A 12 8.97 2.35 19.12
N GLU A 13 8.02 2.71 19.97
CA GLU A 13 7.58 4.11 20.15
C GLU A 13 8.75 5.00 20.55
N ARG A 14 9.54 4.57 21.56
CA ARG A 14 10.74 5.30 21.98
C ARG A 14 11.74 5.47 20.83
N TYR A 15 12.01 4.41 20.06
CA TYR A 15 12.93 4.48 18.94
C TYR A 15 12.46 5.49 17.86
N VAL A 16 11.16 5.49 17.55
CA VAL A 16 10.56 6.43 16.60
C VAL A 16 10.69 7.88 17.09
N GLU A 17 10.61 8.11 18.40
CA GLU A 17 10.70 9.43 19.03
C GLU A 17 12.14 9.94 19.20
N THR A 18 13.10 9.07 19.54
CA THR A 18 14.46 9.51 19.90
C THR A 18 15.48 9.32 18.78
N GLU A 19 15.34 8.26 17.96
CA GLU A 19 16.40 7.85 17.03
C GLU A 19 16.14 8.24 15.58
N LEU A 20 14.87 8.31 15.15
CA LEU A 20 14.56 8.71 13.79
C LEU A 20 14.81 10.21 13.58
N ASN A 21 15.41 10.58 12.46
CA ASN A 21 15.48 11.98 12.06
C ASN A 21 14.13 12.46 11.47
N ALA A 22 14.00 13.76 11.19
CA ALA A 22 12.77 14.35 10.69
C ALA A 22 12.29 13.74 9.36
N GLU A 23 13.20 13.46 8.43
CA GLU A 23 12.89 12.85 7.13
C GLU A 23 12.37 11.41 7.31
N GLN A 24 13.03 10.64 8.16
CA GLN A 24 12.65 9.25 8.45
C GLN A 24 11.27 9.17 9.11
N ARG A 25 10.98 10.08 10.08
CA ARG A 25 9.65 10.19 10.69
C ARG A 25 8.58 10.54 9.66
N ALA A 26 8.84 11.54 8.82
CA ALA A 26 7.91 11.94 7.77
C ALA A 26 7.65 10.79 6.78
N ARG A 27 8.69 10.03 6.40
CA ARG A 27 8.55 8.85 5.54
C ARG A 27 7.75 7.74 6.22
N LEU A 28 7.99 7.48 7.51
CA LEU A 28 7.23 6.48 8.28
C LEU A 28 5.75 6.86 8.36
N GLN A 29 5.44 8.13 8.59
CA GLN A 29 4.06 8.62 8.62
C GLN A 29 3.39 8.43 7.26
N ARG A 30 4.03 8.88 6.16
CA ARG A 30 3.50 8.67 4.80
C ARG A 30 3.29 7.20 4.47
N LEU A 31 4.22 6.33 4.86
CA LEU A 31 4.09 4.90 4.66
C LEU A 31 2.89 4.33 5.45
N THR A 32 2.72 4.77 6.70
CA THR A 32 1.62 4.33 7.56
C THR A 32 0.26 4.72 6.98
N GLU A 33 0.16 5.93 6.42
CA GLU A 33 -1.02 6.41 5.71
C GLU A 33 -1.24 5.64 4.39
N LEU A 34 -0.18 5.39 3.61
CA LEU A 34 -0.24 4.64 2.36
C LEU A 34 -0.76 3.22 2.56
N VAL A 35 -0.33 2.53 3.63
CA VAL A 35 -0.76 1.13 3.87
C VAL A 35 -1.97 1.03 4.79
N HIS A 36 -2.59 2.16 5.18
CA HIS A 36 -3.77 2.15 6.04
C HIS A 36 -4.91 1.39 5.36
N GLY A 37 -5.47 0.37 6.03
CA GLY A 37 -6.45 -0.55 5.45
C GLY A 37 -5.86 -1.72 4.65
N PHE A 38 -4.57 -1.67 4.29
CA PHE A 38 -3.88 -2.68 3.46
C PHE A 38 -2.73 -3.38 4.21
N ARG A 39 -2.93 -3.71 5.49
CA ARG A 39 -1.86 -4.25 6.36
C ARG A 39 -1.73 -5.79 6.35
N ALA A 40 -2.77 -6.51 5.91
CA ALA A 40 -2.69 -7.95 5.74
C ALA A 40 -1.84 -8.30 4.50
N ALA A 41 -1.12 -9.42 4.52
CA ALA A 41 -0.22 -9.81 3.43
C ALA A 41 -0.90 -9.79 2.05
N TYR A 42 -2.14 -10.30 1.96
CA TYR A 42 -2.95 -10.25 0.75
C TYR A 42 -3.24 -8.81 0.28
N ALA A 43 -3.71 -7.97 1.20
CA ALA A 43 -4.10 -6.60 0.89
C ALA A 43 -2.88 -5.75 0.49
N LEU A 44 -1.77 -5.89 1.21
CA LEU A 44 -0.53 -5.18 0.89
C LEU A 44 0.00 -5.59 -0.48
N GLU A 45 -0.07 -6.88 -0.81
CA GLU A 45 0.34 -7.37 -2.11
C GLU A 45 -0.55 -6.84 -3.24
N LEU A 46 -1.87 -6.77 -3.03
CA LEU A 46 -2.79 -6.17 -4.00
C LEU A 46 -2.44 -4.70 -4.26
N LEU A 47 -2.32 -3.92 -3.19
CA LEU A 47 -1.98 -2.50 -3.25
C LEU A 47 -0.66 -2.27 -3.99
N ALA A 48 0.38 -3.03 -3.64
CA ALA A 48 1.70 -2.93 -4.28
C ALA A 48 1.66 -3.31 -5.77
N SER A 49 0.85 -4.31 -6.15
CA SER A 49 0.72 -4.74 -7.55
C SER A 49 0.10 -3.64 -8.41
N ILE A 50 -0.96 -3.00 -7.91
CA ILE A 50 -1.66 -1.91 -8.61
C ILE A 50 -0.77 -0.67 -8.65
N ALA A 51 -0.09 -0.33 -7.55
CA ALA A 51 0.86 0.78 -7.52
C ALA A 51 1.99 0.60 -8.56
N TYR A 52 2.51 -0.61 -8.68
CA TYR A 52 3.54 -0.93 -9.68
C TYR A 52 3.02 -0.79 -11.12
N ILE A 53 1.84 -1.35 -11.42
CA ILE A 53 1.21 -1.20 -12.75
C ILE A 53 1.05 0.29 -13.10
N ARG A 54 0.54 1.09 -12.17
CA ARG A 54 0.37 2.54 -12.37
C ARG A 54 1.70 3.27 -12.56
N GLN A 55 2.75 2.85 -11.88
CA GLN A 55 4.08 3.44 -12.05
C GLN A 55 4.66 3.17 -13.43
N GLN A 56 4.42 1.98 -14.00
CA GLN A 56 4.94 1.60 -15.31
C GLN A 56 4.11 2.16 -16.47
N GLU A 57 2.79 2.21 -16.32
CA GLU A 57 1.87 2.46 -17.44
C GLU A 57 1.06 3.76 -17.31
N GLY A 58 1.18 4.45 -16.18
CA GLY A 58 0.41 5.65 -15.87
C GLY A 58 -0.95 5.36 -15.24
N HIS A 59 -1.79 6.38 -15.15
CA HIS A 59 -3.16 6.22 -14.67
C HIS A 59 -4.00 5.51 -15.75
N MET A 60 -4.74 4.48 -15.34
CA MET A 60 -5.50 3.60 -16.22
C MET A 60 -6.84 3.25 -15.59
N GLU A 61 -7.79 2.90 -16.45
CA GLU A 61 -9.08 2.34 -16.03
C GLU A 61 -8.92 1.00 -15.30
N THR A 62 -9.81 0.73 -14.35
CA THR A 62 -9.80 -0.49 -13.52
C THR A 62 -9.78 -1.77 -14.35
N ASP A 63 -10.50 -1.80 -15.48
CA ASP A 63 -10.54 -2.96 -16.39
C ASP A 63 -9.18 -3.28 -17.02
N LEU A 64 -8.37 -2.26 -17.32
CA LEU A 64 -7.01 -2.45 -17.84
C LEU A 64 -6.09 -2.99 -16.75
N ILE A 65 -6.22 -2.50 -15.52
CA ILE A 65 -5.46 -3.02 -14.37
C ILE A 65 -5.80 -4.49 -14.14
N LEU A 66 -7.09 -4.85 -14.19
CA LEU A 66 -7.55 -6.23 -14.09
C LEU A 66 -6.94 -7.12 -15.19
N ALA A 67 -6.90 -6.65 -16.44
CA ALA A 67 -6.28 -7.38 -17.53
C ALA A 67 -4.78 -7.63 -17.27
N ARG A 68 -4.02 -6.61 -16.86
CA ARG A 68 -2.59 -6.73 -16.56
C ARG A 68 -2.30 -7.65 -15.39
N MET A 69 -3.10 -7.59 -14.34
CA MET A 69 -2.97 -8.52 -13.22
C MET A 69 -3.20 -9.98 -13.66
N LYS A 70 -4.15 -10.23 -14.57
CA LYS A 70 -4.44 -11.59 -15.06
C LYS A 70 -3.31 -12.16 -15.92
N GLU A 71 -2.53 -11.31 -16.59
CA GLU A 71 -1.40 -11.72 -17.45
C GLU A 71 -0.12 -12.00 -16.65
N TRP A 72 0.05 -11.39 -15.47
CA TRP A 72 1.33 -11.43 -14.77
C TRP A 72 1.66 -12.78 -14.13
N SER A 73 0.70 -13.41 -13.45
CA SER A 73 0.88 -14.75 -12.87
C SER A 73 -0.46 -15.37 -12.44
N PRO A 74 -0.51 -16.70 -12.20
CA PRO A 74 -1.70 -17.36 -11.65
C PRO A 74 -2.18 -16.74 -10.32
N ARG A 75 -1.25 -16.31 -9.46
CA ARG A 75 -1.58 -15.65 -8.19
C ARG A 75 -2.25 -14.30 -8.43
N LYS A 76 -1.68 -13.44 -9.28
CA LYS A 76 -2.27 -12.12 -9.58
C LYS A 76 -3.62 -12.24 -10.29
N LYS A 77 -3.76 -13.24 -11.16
CA LYS A 77 -5.05 -13.60 -11.77
C LYS A 77 -6.11 -13.95 -10.72
N ALA A 78 -5.75 -14.70 -9.68
CA ALA A 78 -6.67 -15.03 -8.59
C ALA A 78 -7.00 -13.82 -7.69
N MET A 79 -6.10 -12.83 -7.59
CA MET A 79 -6.30 -11.59 -6.83
C MET A 79 -7.05 -10.50 -7.61
N ALA A 80 -7.24 -10.66 -8.92
CA ALA A 80 -7.86 -9.68 -9.82
C ALA A 80 -9.39 -9.63 -9.65
N ASP A 81 -9.83 -9.40 -8.42
CA ASP A 81 -11.22 -9.13 -8.05
C ASP A 81 -11.55 -7.66 -8.37
N PRO A 82 -12.58 -7.35 -9.18
CA PRO A 82 -12.87 -5.99 -9.62
C PRO A 82 -13.09 -5.00 -8.48
N GLU A 83 -13.78 -5.40 -7.42
CA GLU A 83 -14.12 -4.52 -6.31
C GLU A 83 -12.89 -4.21 -5.46
N MET A 84 -12.08 -5.23 -5.16
CA MET A 84 -10.83 -5.03 -4.43
C MET A 84 -9.82 -4.19 -5.22
N VAL A 85 -9.74 -4.39 -6.55
CA VAL A 85 -8.87 -3.57 -7.41
C VAL A 85 -9.34 -2.12 -7.44
N ARG A 86 -10.65 -1.88 -7.58
CA ARG A 86 -11.24 -0.52 -7.53
C ARG A 86 -10.91 0.18 -6.22
N VAL A 87 -11.15 -0.47 -5.08
CA VAL A 87 -10.86 0.09 -3.75
C VAL A 87 -9.37 0.42 -3.57
N ALA A 88 -8.48 -0.46 -4.00
CA ALA A 88 -7.04 -0.21 -3.93
C ALA A 88 -6.57 0.89 -4.89
N GLN A 89 -7.19 0.99 -6.07
CA GLN A 89 -6.91 2.06 -7.03
C GLN A 89 -7.32 3.43 -6.47
N GLU A 90 -8.56 3.55 -5.97
CA GLU A 90 -9.09 4.77 -5.35
C GLU A 90 -8.21 5.22 -4.17
N HIS A 91 -7.84 4.29 -3.29
CA HIS A 91 -6.97 4.58 -2.16
C HIS A 91 -5.62 5.18 -2.59
N LEU A 92 -4.99 4.66 -3.65
CA LEU A 92 -3.74 5.20 -4.19
C LEU A 92 -3.93 6.58 -4.83
N GLU A 93 -5.08 6.84 -5.47
CA GLU A 93 -5.41 8.15 -6.04
C GLU A 93 -5.60 9.20 -4.96
N GLU A 94 -6.43 8.90 -3.97
CA GLU A 94 -6.66 9.78 -2.83
C GLU A 94 -5.37 10.05 -2.05
N PHE A 95 -4.54 9.03 -1.83
CA PHE A 95 -3.23 9.19 -1.21
C PHE A 95 -2.33 10.13 -2.04
N GLY A 96 -2.27 9.92 -3.36
CA GLY A 96 -1.49 10.78 -4.26
C GLY A 96 -1.97 12.23 -4.24
N GLN A 97 -3.29 12.47 -4.23
CA GLN A 97 -3.87 13.81 -4.15
C GLN A 97 -3.54 14.52 -2.83
N ARG A 98 -3.65 13.82 -1.69
CA ARG A 98 -3.24 14.36 -0.38
C ARG A 98 -1.76 14.72 -0.37
N MET A 99 -0.92 13.88 -0.97
CA MET A 99 0.52 14.14 -1.04
C MET A 99 0.90 15.30 -1.96
N ALA A 100 0.10 15.61 -2.98
CA ALA A 100 0.33 16.76 -3.84
C ALA A 100 -0.07 18.09 -3.20
N GLN A 101 -0.88 18.05 -2.13
CA GLN A 101 -1.40 19.22 -1.41
C GLN A 101 -0.63 19.52 -0.10
N ALA A 102 0.26 18.63 0.32
CA ALA A 102 1.06 18.71 1.55
C ALA A 102 2.48 19.22 1.27
#